data_AF-A0A9D1I755-F1
#
_entry.id   AF-A0A9D1I755-F1
#
_cell.length_a   1.000
_cell.length_b   1.000
_cell.length_c   1.000
_cell.angle_alpha   90.00
_cell.angle_beta   90.00
_cell.angle_gamma   90.00
#
_symmetry.space_group_name_H-M   'P 1'
#
loop_
_entity.id
_entity.type
_entity.pdbx_description
1 polymer ?
#
loop_
_entity_poly.entity_id
_entity_poly.type
_entity_poly.pdbx_seq_one_letter_code
_entity_poly.pdbx_strand_id
1 'polypeptide(L)'
;MRRAELFWKKYSDLLRIESLPYLLAYIAASFILTKAFFSRWELSCIAAIGVFPVFLRKLRRYLSERRQHRTETEFYLMLRQVSMSLSSGATLENAVRETILADRKQYKVIGSELERVCRMLKNNYPAEQAFRVFARRCGNREILAFSEVLSAGIPAGINLAQLIRYLSSAFRLKADTEQEIKRLLNAPRYNNRIITAMPAFCVLLFRQLAPSYLEPLYHGAGRIVMAAVFLLLIIAWWLGDRLSDVRY
;
A
#
# COMPACT_ATOMS: atom_id res chain seq x y z
N MET A 1 -26.75 15.21 -11.77
CA MET A 1 -26.66 15.36 -10.30
C MET A 1 -26.08 14.13 -9.57
N ARG A 2 -26.47 12.88 -9.87
CA ARG A 2 -25.90 11.65 -9.22
C ARG A 2 -24.37 11.44 -9.30
N ARG A 3 -23.68 11.96 -10.33
CA ARG A 3 -22.20 11.88 -10.41
C ARG A 3 -21.51 12.76 -9.36
N ALA A 4 -22.05 13.92 -9.02
CA ALA A 4 -21.44 14.84 -8.05
C ALA A 4 -21.52 14.28 -6.62
N GLU A 5 -22.64 13.64 -6.27
CA GLU A 5 -22.82 12.99 -4.96
C GLU A 5 -21.94 11.74 -4.80
N LEU A 6 -21.77 10.95 -5.86
CA LEU A 6 -20.78 9.86 -5.90
C LEU A 6 -19.35 10.38 -5.79
N PHE A 7 -19.05 11.57 -6.29
CA PHE A 7 -17.75 12.22 -6.13
C PHE A 7 -17.52 12.66 -4.68
N TRP A 8 -18.49 13.31 -4.05
CA TRP A 8 -18.42 13.79 -2.66
C TRP A 8 -18.39 12.66 -1.64
N LYS A 9 -19.23 11.62 -1.78
CA LYS A 9 -19.24 10.44 -0.90
C LYS A 9 -17.94 9.63 -1.00
N LYS A 10 -17.32 9.64 -2.19
CA LYS A 10 -16.00 9.03 -2.46
C LYS A 10 -14.83 9.88 -1.95
N TYR A 11 -15.03 11.17 -1.71
CA TYR A 11 -14.05 12.08 -1.08
C TYR A 11 -14.18 12.12 0.46
N SER A 12 -15.39 11.99 1.01
CA SER A 12 -15.62 11.97 2.47
C SER A 12 -15.03 10.72 3.13
N ASP A 13 -15.10 9.56 2.47
CA ASP A 13 -14.43 8.32 2.95
C ASP A 13 -12.89 8.37 2.80
N LEU A 14 -12.38 9.26 1.95
CA LEU A 14 -10.96 9.53 1.70
C LEU A 14 -10.36 10.47 2.75
N LEU A 15 -11.18 11.31 3.37
CA LEU A 15 -10.86 12.24 4.47
C LEU A 15 -10.93 11.56 5.85
N ARG A 16 -10.68 10.25 5.92
CA ARG A 16 -10.38 9.60 7.20
C ARG A 16 -9.11 10.22 7.79
N ILE A 17 -9.09 10.41 9.11
CA ILE A 17 -8.02 11.03 9.92
C ILE A 17 -6.60 10.51 9.55
N GLU A 18 -6.48 9.28 9.04
CA GLU A 18 -5.21 8.68 8.60
C GLU A 18 -4.56 9.34 7.36
N SER A 19 -5.31 10.02 6.47
CA SER A 19 -4.77 10.61 5.23
C SER A 19 -4.37 12.09 5.35
N LEU A 20 -4.92 12.79 6.35
CA LEU A 20 -4.64 14.18 6.70
C LEU A 20 -3.14 14.49 6.92
N PRO A 21 -2.36 13.71 7.69
CA PRO A 21 -0.95 14.02 7.90
C PRO A 21 -0.13 13.92 6.60
N TYR A 22 -0.50 13.00 5.70
CA TYR A 22 0.17 12.85 4.40
C TYR A 22 -0.15 14.00 3.45
N LEU A 23 -1.38 14.52 3.48
CA LEU A 23 -1.78 15.70 2.70
C LEU A 23 -1.11 16.96 3.23
N LEU A 24 -1.04 17.14 4.55
CA LEU A 24 -0.34 18.27 5.18
C LEU A 24 1.16 18.24 4.88
N ALA A 25 1.81 17.08 5.00
CA ALA A 25 3.23 16.93 4.67
C ALA A 25 3.50 17.21 3.18
N TYR A 26 2.62 16.77 2.28
CA TYR A 26 2.72 17.06 0.85
C TYR A 26 2.57 18.55 0.55
N ILE A 27 1.57 19.21 1.15
CA ILE A 27 1.34 20.64 0.98
C ILE A 27 2.55 21.44 1.52
N ALA A 28 3.04 21.11 2.72
CA ALA A 28 4.19 21.76 3.32
C ALA A 28 5.48 21.56 2.49
N ALA A 29 5.74 20.35 2.03
CA ALA A 29 6.89 20.06 1.17
C ALA A 29 6.80 20.79 -0.17
N SER A 30 5.62 20.81 -0.80
CA SER A 30 5.40 21.56 -2.05
C SER A 30 5.58 23.06 -1.83
N PHE A 31 5.08 23.59 -0.72
CA PHE A 31 5.20 25.00 -0.38
C PHE A 31 6.66 25.41 -0.14
N ILE A 32 7.43 24.58 0.56
CA ILE A 32 8.88 24.80 0.79
C ILE A 32 9.64 24.75 -0.53
N LEU A 33 9.41 23.71 -1.35
CA LEU A 33 10.13 23.50 -2.61
C LEU A 33 9.80 24.60 -3.64
N THR A 34 8.54 25.03 -3.70
CA THR A 34 8.13 26.03 -4.68
C THR A 34 8.46 27.45 -4.23
N LYS A 35 8.45 27.74 -2.92
CA LYS A 35 9.03 28.98 -2.38
C LYS A 35 10.53 29.05 -2.62
N ALA A 36 11.24 27.92 -2.66
CA ALA A 36 12.65 27.85 -2.96
C ALA A 36 12.96 28.30 -4.40
N PHE A 37 12.13 27.91 -5.37
CA PHE A 37 12.31 28.15 -6.80
C PHE A 37 11.64 29.41 -7.35
N PHE A 38 10.53 29.88 -6.76
CA PHE A 38 9.80 31.05 -7.26
C PHE A 38 9.67 32.12 -6.16
N SER A 39 10.11 33.35 -6.48
CA SER A 39 9.96 34.52 -5.61
C SER A 39 8.49 34.96 -5.43
N ARG A 40 7.60 34.61 -6.38
CA ARG A 40 6.16 34.94 -6.35
C ARG A 40 5.31 33.77 -5.85
N TRP A 41 4.48 34.05 -4.84
CA TRP A 41 3.60 33.07 -4.18
C TRP A 41 2.47 32.53 -5.07
N GLU A 42 2.04 33.26 -6.10
CA GLU A 42 0.88 32.91 -6.95
C GLU A 42 1.12 31.70 -7.88
N LEU A 43 2.31 31.59 -8.47
CA LEU A 43 2.68 30.44 -9.32
C LEU A 43 2.82 29.14 -8.50
N SER A 44 3.09 29.27 -7.20
CA SER A 44 3.17 28.16 -6.27
C SER A 44 1.82 27.50 -6.02
N CYS A 45 0.75 28.29 -5.96
CA CYS A 45 -0.60 27.80 -5.74
C CYS A 45 -1.11 27.01 -6.96
N ILE A 46 -0.82 27.48 -8.17
CA ILE A 46 -1.28 26.84 -9.42
C ILE A 46 -0.59 25.46 -9.62
N ALA A 47 0.72 25.38 -9.38
CA ALA A 47 1.46 24.12 -9.46
C ALA A 47 0.98 23.10 -8.39
N ALA A 48 0.71 23.55 -7.16
CA ALA A 48 0.20 22.68 -6.09
C ALA A 48 -1.20 22.13 -6.40
N ILE A 49 -2.09 22.97 -6.98
CA ILE A 49 -3.46 22.57 -7.35
C ILE A 49 -3.45 21.55 -8.50
N GLY A 50 -2.54 21.70 -9.48
CA GLY A 50 -2.45 20.78 -10.63
C GLY A 50 -2.00 19.36 -10.28
N VAL A 51 -1.11 19.21 -9.28
CA VAL A 51 -0.58 17.89 -8.87
C VAL A 51 -1.45 17.20 -7.82
N PHE A 52 -2.27 17.97 -7.09
CA PHE A 52 -3.21 17.48 -6.08
C PHE A 52 -4.11 16.30 -6.52
N PRO A 53 -4.80 16.33 -7.69
CA PRO A 53 -5.65 15.22 -8.13
C PRO A 53 -4.86 13.94 -8.47
N VAL A 54 -3.63 14.06 -8.95
CA VAL A 54 -2.75 12.92 -9.24
C VAL A 54 -2.28 12.28 -7.93
N PHE A 55 -1.89 13.11 -6.96
CA PHE A 55 -1.50 12.65 -5.63
C PHE A 55 -2.63 11.88 -4.93
N LEU A 56 -3.87 12.39 -4.98
CA LEU A 56 -5.02 11.70 -4.38
C LEU A 56 -5.32 10.36 -5.04
N ARG A 57 -5.12 10.23 -6.36
CA ARG A 57 -5.26 8.93 -7.04
C ARG A 57 -4.18 7.95 -6.57
N LYS A 58 -2.93 8.40 -6.44
CA LYS A 58 -1.81 7.57 -5.96
C LYS A 58 -2.00 7.15 -4.50
N LEU A 59 -2.42 8.09 -3.64
CA LEU A 59 -2.71 7.84 -2.23
C LEU A 59 -3.86 6.85 -2.05
N ARG A 60 -4.93 6.95 -2.87
CA ARG A 60 -6.03 5.97 -2.82
C ARG A 60 -5.55 4.56 -3.20
N ARG A 61 -4.79 4.44 -4.29
CA ARG A 61 -4.23 3.15 -4.71
C ARG A 61 -3.36 2.56 -3.59
N TYR A 62 -2.46 3.37 -3.05
CA TYR A 62 -1.61 2.99 -1.94
C TYR A 62 -2.39 2.54 -0.69
N LEU A 63 -3.42 3.30 -0.27
CA LEU A 63 -4.23 2.93 0.89
C LEU A 63 -5.05 1.66 0.65
N SER A 64 -5.57 1.46 -0.57
CA SER A 64 -6.29 0.24 -0.94
C SER A 64 -5.37 -0.98 -0.96
N GLU A 65 -4.20 -0.86 -1.58
CA GLU A 65 -3.18 -1.92 -1.62
C GLU A 65 -2.67 -2.23 -0.21
N ARG A 66 -2.43 -1.21 0.62
CA ARG A 66 -1.99 -1.40 2.01
C ARG A 66 -3.04 -2.12 2.85
N ARG A 67 -4.33 -1.86 2.64
CA ARG A 67 -5.41 -2.60 3.29
C ARG A 67 -5.42 -4.05 2.83
N GLN A 68 -5.35 -4.30 1.52
CA GLN A 68 -5.30 -5.65 0.96
C GLN A 68 -4.09 -6.45 1.46
N HIS A 69 -2.91 -5.83 1.50
CA HIS A 69 -1.69 -6.45 2.04
C HIS A 69 -1.78 -6.73 3.54
N ARG A 70 -2.44 -5.87 4.32
CA ARG A 70 -2.70 -6.17 5.74
C ARG A 70 -3.59 -7.39 5.89
N THR A 71 -4.68 -7.46 5.12
CA THR A 71 -5.57 -8.63 5.08
C THR A 71 -4.80 -9.90 4.69
N GLU A 72 -3.94 -9.82 3.66
CA GLU A 72 -3.10 -10.94 3.20
C GLU A 72 -2.10 -11.39 4.28
N THR A 73 -1.45 -10.44 4.95
CA THR A 73 -0.47 -10.74 6.02
C THR A 73 -1.15 -11.39 7.22
N GLU A 74 -2.28 -10.84 7.67
CA GLU A 74 -3.06 -11.41 8.77
C GLU A 74 -3.56 -12.82 8.40
N PHE A 75 -4.00 -13.03 7.15
CA PHE A 75 -4.45 -14.33 6.68
C PHE A 75 -3.32 -15.37 6.65
N TYR A 76 -2.13 -14.99 6.18
CA TYR A 76 -0.97 -15.88 6.18
C TYR A 76 -0.55 -16.30 7.60
N LEU A 77 -0.56 -15.36 8.55
CA LEU A 77 -0.28 -15.64 9.96
C LEU A 77 -1.29 -16.63 10.56
N MET A 78 -2.58 -16.43 10.25
CA MET A 78 -3.64 -17.35 10.65
C MET A 78 -3.46 -18.74 10.03
N LEU A 79 -3.20 -18.84 8.71
CA LEU A 79 -2.95 -20.11 8.03
C LEU A 79 -1.78 -20.88 8.65
N ARG A 80 -0.69 -20.18 8.97
CA ARG A 80 0.48 -20.79 9.62
C ARG A 80 0.13 -21.37 10.98
N GLN A 81 -0.60 -20.62 11.81
CA GLN A 81 -1.03 -21.10 13.13
C GLN A 81 -2.00 -22.29 13.02
N VAL A 82 -3.00 -22.21 12.14
CA VAL A 82 -3.94 -23.31 11.90
C VAL A 82 -3.21 -24.56 11.38
N SER A 83 -2.27 -24.40 10.46
CA SER A 83 -1.45 -25.49 9.94
C SER A 83 -0.64 -26.19 11.04
N MET A 84 -0.12 -25.45 12.02
CA MET A 84 0.61 -26.02 13.16
C MET A 84 -0.33 -26.82 14.09
N SER A 85 -1.47 -26.25 14.48
CA SER A 85 -2.45 -26.95 15.34
C SER A 85 -3.05 -28.19 14.65
N LEU A 86 -3.32 -28.13 13.35
CA LEU A 86 -3.78 -29.29 12.58
C LEU A 86 -2.72 -30.41 12.52
N SER A 87 -1.43 -30.05 12.56
CA SER A 87 -0.34 -31.02 12.55
C SER A 87 -0.18 -31.74 13.89
N SER A 88 -0.60 -31.11 15.00
CA SER A 88 -0.68 -31.76 16.32
C SER A 88 -1.97 -32.57 16.52
N GLY A 89 -2.76 -32.79 15.47
CA GLY A 89 -3.99 -33.57 15.51
C GLY A 89 -5.22 -32.81 16.02
N ALA A 90 -5.15 -31.48 16.17
CA ALA A 90 -6.32 -30.70 16.54
C ALA A 90 -7.37 -30.69 15.42
N THR A 91 -8.65 -30.56 15.78
CA THR A 91 -9.71 -30.34 14.80
C THR A 91 -9.58 -28.94 14.19
N LEU A 92 -10.08 -28.75 12.96
CA LEU A 92 -10.03 -27.45 12.30
C LEU A 92 -10.75 -26.36 13.12
N GLU A 93 -11.89 -26.69 13.74
CA GLU A 93 -12.60 -25.77 14.63
C GLU A 93 -11.71 -25.32 15.78
N ASN A 94 -11.06 -26.26 16.47
CA ASN A 94 -10.22 -25.93 17.61
C ASN A 94 -8.98 -25.14 17.18
N ALA A 95 -8.36 -25.51 16.06
CA ALA A 95 -7.24 -24.78 15.49
C ALA A 95 -7.61 -23.31 15.20
N VAL A 96 -8.72 -23.06 14.50
CA VAL A 96 -9.18 -21.69 14.20
C VAL A 96 -9.53 -20.94 15.49
N ARG A 97 -10.19 -21.60 16.45
CA ARG A 97 -10.53 -20.99 17.74
C ARG A 97 -9.29 -20.57 18.53
N GLU A 98 -8.28 -21.42 18.60
CA GLU A 98 -7.00 -21.14 19.27
C GLU A 98 -6.29 -19.96 18.62
N THR A 99 -6.26 -19.88 17.28
CA THR A 99 -5.62 -18.73 16.59
C THR A 99 -6.25 -17.39 16.96
N ILE A 100 -7.58 -17.34 17.08
CA ILE A 100 -8.30 -16.11 17.44
C ILE A 100 -8.03 -15.73 18.90
N LEU A 101 -7.98 -16.72 19.80
CA LEU A 101 -7.74 -16.49 21.23
C LEU A 101 -6.29 -16.11 21.53
N ALA A 102 -5.34 -16.66 20.78
CA ALA A 102 -3.91 -16.43 20.98
C ALA A 102 -3.52 -14.96 20.77
N ASP A 103 -4.07 -14.28 19.75
CA ASP A 103 -3.75 -12.87 19.51
C ASP A 103 -4.86 -12.09 18.79
N ARG A 104 -5.92 -11.71 19.52
CA ARG A 104 -6.97 -10.82 19.02
C ARG A 104 -6.45 -9.46 18.53
N LYS A 105 -5.29 -8.99 19.02
CA LYS A 105 -4.72 -7.69 18.63
C LYS A 105 -4.02 -7.76 17.27
N GLN A 106 -3.59 -8.95 16.85
CA GLN A 106 -2.94 -9.18 15.57
C GLN A 106 -3.94 -9.27 14.40
N TYR A 107 -5.16 -9.75 14.64
CA TYR A 107 -6.20 -9.93 13.63
C TYR A 107 -7.24 -8.79 13.63
N LYS A 108 -6.81 -7.55 13.37
CA LYS A 108 -7.71 -6.39 13.39
C LYS A 108 -8.64 -6.33 12.19
N VAL A 109 -8.19 -6.81 11.03
CA VAL A 109 -8.94 -6.72 9.77
C VAL A 109 -9.76 -7.98 9.55
N ILE A 110 -9.20 -9.15 9.81
CA ILE A 110 -9.88 -10.44 9.56
C ILE A 110 -10.52 -11.06 10.81
N GLY A 111 -10.26 -10.55 12.02
CA GLY A 111 -10.67 -11.21 13.27
C GLY A 111 -12.18 -11.44 13.39
N SER A 112 -13.00 -10.45 13.05
CA SER A 112 -14.47 -10.58 13.08
C SER A 112 -15.01 -11.60 12.05
N GLU A 113 -14.32 -11.73 10.91
CA GLU A 113 -14.63 -12.70 9.88
C GLU A 113 -14.15 -14.11 10.28
N LEU A 114 -13.00 -14.23 10.95
CA LEU A 114 -12.51 -15.49 11.52
C LEU A 114 -13.44 -16.03 12.62
N GLU A 115 -13.98 -15.18 13.48
CA GLU A 115 -15.00 -15.59 14.46
C GLU A 115 -16.25 -16.19 13.78
N ARG A 116 -16.62 -15.65 12.61
CA ARG A 116 -17.71 -16.21 11.81
C ARG A 116 -17.34 -17.59 11.25
N VAL A 117 -16.13 -17.76 10.74
CA VAL A 117 -15.62 -19.08 10.30
C VAL A 117 -15.70 -20.07 11.45
N CYS A 118 -15.24 -19.71 12.64
CA CYS A 118 -15.31 -20.56 13.83
C CYS A 118 -16.76 -20.98 14.16
N ARG A 119 -17.72 -20.04 14.09
CA ARG A 119 -19.15 -20.35 14.30
C ARG A 119 -19.72 -21.28 13.23
N MET A 120 -19.32 -21.11 11.97
CA MET A 120 -19.78 -21.99 10.88
C MET A 120 -19.23 -23.40 11.07
N LEU A 121 -17.95 -23.55 11.42
CA LEU A 121 -17.33 -24.84 11.70
C LEU A 121 -17.99 -25.54 12.90
N LYS A 122 -18.28 -24.80 13.98
CA LYS A 122 -19.01 -25.33 15.15
C LYS A 122 -20.41 -25.84 14.80
N ASN A 123 -21.05 -25.22 13.81
CA ASN A 123 -22.37 -25.62 13.32
C ASN A 123 -22.30 -26.71 12.23
N ASN A 124 -21.19 -27.46 12.14
CA ASN A 124 -20.96 -28.53 11.16
C ASN A 124 -21.10 -28.11 9.69
N TYR A 125 -20.89 -26.82 9.37
CA TYR A 125 -20.77 -26.43 7.97
C TYR A 125 -19.47 -26.99 7.38
N PRO A 126 -19.47 -27.43 6.10
CA PRO A 126 -18.25 -27.85 5.43
C PRO A 126 -17.17 -26.77 5.47
N ALA A 127 -15.93 -27.16 5.77
CA ALA A 127 -14.79 -26.24 5.84
C ALA A 127 -14.62 -25.41 4.56
N GLU A 128 -14.81 -26.06 3.41
CA GLU A 128 -14.86 -25.43 2.09
C GLU A 128 -15.81 -24.21 2.06
N GLN A 129 -17.04 -24.42 2.51
CA GLN A 129 -18.08 -23.41 2.44
C GLN A 129 -17.80 -22.28 3.43
N ALA A 130 -17.29 -22.59 4.62
CA ALA A 130 -16.89 -21.60 5.61
C ALA A 130 -15.78 -20.68 5.07
N PHE A 131 -14.72 -21.25 4.49
CA PHE A 131 -13.62 -20.47 3.91
C PHE A 131 -14.01 -19.75 2.62
N ARG A 132 -14.95 -20.28 1.81
CA ARG A 132 -15.48 -19.59 0.64
C ARG A 132 -16.29 -18.34 1.00
N VAL A 133 -17.11 -18.42 2.06
CA VAL A 133 -17.85 -17.25 2.57
C VAL A 133 -16.87 -16.21 3.14
N PHE A 134 -15.88 -16.66 3.90
CA PHE A 134 -14.81 -15.81 4.42
C PHE A 134 -14.08 -15.07 3.29
N ALA A 135 -13.64 -15.79 2.26
CA ALA A 135 -12.91 -15.23 1.13
C ALA A 135 -13.70 -14.15 0.38
N ARG A 136 -15.00 -14.41 0.11
CA ARG A 136 -15.89 -13.43 -0.54
C ARG A 136 -16.06 -12.16 0.27
N ARG A 137 -16.10 -12.25 1.60
CA ARG A 137 -16.27 -11.08 2.48
C ARG A 137 -14.98 -10.30 2.68
N CYS A 138 -13.83 -10.97 2.73
CA CYS A 138 -12.54 -10.30 2.79
C CYS A 138 -12.17 -9.58 1.49
N GLY A 139 -12.63 -10.08 0.33
CA GLY A 139 -12.44 -9.43 -0.97
C GLY A 139 -10.96 -9.31 -1.40
N ASN A 140 -10.09 -10.15 -0.84
CA ASN A 140 -8.68 -10.24 -1.17
C ASN A 140 -8.46 -11.40 -2.17
N ARG A 141 -7.63 -11.18 -3.19
CA ARG A 141 -7.44 -12.11 -4.31
C ARG A 141 -6.82 -13.42 -3.86
N GLU A 142 -5.87 -13.35 -2.94
CA GLU A 142 -5.13 -14.49 -2.42
C GLU A 142 -6.01 -15.39 -1.56
N ILE A 143 -6.92 -14.80 -0.76
CA ILE A 143 -7.88 -15.57 0.04
C ILE A 143 -8.92 -16.24 -0.87
N LEU A 144 -9.35 -15.57 -1.95
CA LEU A 144 -10.24 -16.15 -2.96
C LEU A 144 -9.60 -17.35 -3.65
N ALA A 145 -8.36 -17.20 -4.14
CA ALA A 145 -7.60 -18.29 -4.75
C ALA A 145 -7.41 -19.47 -3.78
N PHE A 146 -7.10 -19.19 -2.51
CA PHE A 146 -7.06 -20.23 -1.47
C PHE A 146 -8.37 -21.00 -1.35
N SER A 147 -9.50 -20.29 -1.31
CA SER A 147 -10.81 -20.93 -1.18
C SER A 147 -11.20 -21.78 -2.40
N GLU A 148 -10.75 -21.40 -3.60
CA GLU A 148 -10.95 -22.18 -4.82
C GLU A 148 -10.16 -23.49 -4.78
N VAL A 149 -8.88 -23.43 -4.39
CA VAL A 149 -8.05 -24.63 -4.24
C VAL A 149 -8.62 -25.56 -3.15
N LEU A 150 -9.11 -24.98 -2.04
CA LEU A 150 -9.76 -25.74 -0.99
C LEU A 150 -11.04 -26.44 -1.49
N SER A 151 -11.83 -25.74 -2.31
CA SER A 151 -13.08 -26.26 -2.90
C SER A 151 -12.86 -27.34 -3.94
N ALA A 152 -11.74 -27.29 -4.67
CA ALA A 152 -11.37 -28.34 -5.60
C ALA A 152 -10.72 -29.55 -4.91
N GLY A 153 -9.93 -29.32 -3.85
CA GLY A 153 -9.14 -30.37 -3.22
C GLY A 153 -9.93 -31.29 -2.28
N ILE A 154 -10.92 -30.77 -1.54
CA ILE A 154 -11.70 -31.59 -0.59
C ILE A 154 -12.53 -32.68 -1.31
N PRO A 155 -13.29 -32.37 -2.39
CA PRO A 155 -14.02 -33.41 -3.13
C PRO A 155 -13.11 -34.43 -3.80
N ALA A 156 -11.86 -34.07 -4.12
CA ALA A 156 -10.86 -34.97 -4.67
C ALA A 156 -10.28 -35.96 -3.63
N GLY A 157 -10.75 -35.93 -2.38
CA GLY A 157 -10.30 -36.83 -1.31
C GLY A 157 -9.00 -36.39 -0.64
N ILE A 158 -8.50 -35.18 -0.92
CA ILE A 158 -7.30 -34.65 -0.28
C ILE A 158 -7.63 -34.36 1.19
N ASN A 159 -6.78 -34.86 2.09
CA ASN A 159 -6.91 -34.55 3.51
C ASN A 159 -6.78 -33.04 3.74
N LEU A 160 -7.79 -32.46 4.39
CA LEU A 160 -7.87 -31.02 4.70
C LEU A 160 -6.62 -30.49 5.40
N ALA A 161 -6.08 -31.23 6.37
CA ALA A 161 -4.87 -30.84 7.08
C ALA A 161 -3.64 -30.83 6.16
N GLN A 162 -3.55 -31.80 5.24
CA GLN A 162 -2.49 -31.83 4.24
C GLN A 162 -2.59 -30.67 3.25
N LEU A 163 -3.82 -30.36 2.81
CA LEU A 163 -4.09 -29.27 1.88
C LEU A 163 -3.77 -27.89 2.51
N ILE A 164 -4.17 -27.67 3.76
CA ILE A 164 -3.87 -26.42 4.50
C ILE A 164 -2.36 -26.29 4.73
N ARG A 165 -1.65 -27.38 5.07
CA ARG A 165 -0.18 -27.37 5.19
C ARG A 165 0.50 -26.97 3.88
N TYR A 166 0.10 -27.61 2.78
CA TYR A 166 0.63 -27.32 1.46
C TYR A 166 0.39 -25.86 1.05
N LEU A 167 -0.81 -25.34 1.29
CA LEU A 167 -1.12 -23.95 0.97
C LEU A 167 -0.33 -22.99 1.88
N SER A 168 -0.20 -23.30 3.17
CA SER A 168 0.60 -22.49 4.09
C SER A 168 2.08 -22.43 3.68
N SER A 169 2.67 -23.52 3.20
CA SER A 169 4.06 -23.52 2.72
C SER A 169 4.21 -22.79 1.39
N ALA A 170 3.27 -22.95 0.45
CA ALA A 170 3.25 -22.22 -0.81
C ALA A 170 3.15 -20.70 -0.59
N PHE A 171 2.26 -20.25 0.31
CA PHE A 171 2.17 -18.84 0.68
C PHE A 171 3.44 -18.31 1.36
N ARG A 172 4.08 -19.14 2.21
CA ARG A 172 5.35 -18.77 2.83
C ARG A 172 6.42 -18.49 1.79
N LEU A 173 6.59 -19.40 0.83
CA LEU A 173 7.56 -19.25 -0.24
C LEU A 173 7.29 -17.99 -1.08
N LYS A 174 6.02 -17.72 -1.41
CA LYS A 174 5.62 -16.49 -2.09
C LYS A 174 5.96 -15.24 -1.26
N ALA A 175 5.70 -15.24 0.05
CA ALA A 175 5.99 -14.12 0.91
C ALA A 175 7.50 -13.87 1.07
N ASP A 176 8.29 -14.94 1.22
CA ASP A 176 9.74 -14.86 1.36
C ASP A 176 10.39 -14.33 0.07
N THR A 177 9.95 -14.80 -1.10
CA THR A 177 10.40 -14.30 -2.41
C THR A 177 10.02 -12.83 -2.63
N GLU A 178 8.79 -12.42 -2.31
CA GLU A 178 8.40 -11.01 -2.37
C GLU A 178 9.23 -10.12 -1.43
N GLN A 179 9.59 -10.61 -0.24
CA GLN A 179 10.46 -9.90 0.68
C GLN A 179 11.89 -9.77 0.16
N GLU A 180 12.41 -10.82 -0.45
CA GLU A 180 13.72 -10.81 -1.08
C GLU A 180 13.77 -9.79 -2.23
N ILE A 181 12.78 -9.80 -3.11
CA ILE A 181 12.63 -8.79 -4.17
C ILE A 181 12.57 -7.38 -3.57
N LYS A 182 11.79 -7.17 -2.50
CA LYS A 182 11.74 -5.87 -1.80
C LYS A 182 13.12 -5.46 -1.28
N ARG A 183 13.89 -6.38 -0.68
CA ARG A 183 15.24 -6.10 -0.18
C ARG A 183 16.20 -5.72 -1.31
N LEU A 184 16.19 -6.48 -2.40
CA LEU A 184 17.00 -6.21 -3.60
C LEU A 184 16.67 -4.85 -4.22
N LEU A 185 15.38 -4.47 -4.24
CA LEU A 185 14.92 -3.22 -4.83
C LEU A 185 15.05 -2.00 -3.90
N ASN A 186 15.18 -2.20 -2.58
CA ASN A 186 15.27 -1.07 -1.65
C ASN A 186 16.51 -0.21 -1.93
N ALA A 187 17.69 -0.82 -2.09
CA ALA A 187 18.93 -0.10 -2.37
C ALA A 187 18.86 0.81 -3.62
N PRO A 188 18.50 0.30 -4.83
CA PRO A 188 18.39 1.15 -6.02
C PRO A 188 17.27 2.19 -5.91
N ARG A 189 16.17 1.89 -5.21
CA ARG A 189 15.09 2.87 -4.97
C ARG A 189 15.54 4.04 -4.09
N TYR A 190 16.30 3.78 -3.03
CA TYR A 190 16.86 4.85 -2.20
C TYR A 190 17.86 5.68 -2.97
N ASN A 191 18.74 5.06 -3.75
CA ASN A 191 19.72 5.78 -4.58
C ASN A 191 19.02 6.73 -5.57
N ASN A 192 18.00 6.24 -6.30
CA ASN A 192 17.26 7.07 -7.24
C ASN A 192 16.56 8.26 -6.55
N ARG A 193 16.00 8.04 -5.35
CA ARG A 193 15.41 9.12 -4.55
C ARG A 193 16.43 10.18 -4.15
N ILE A 194 17.64 9.77 -3.76
CA ILE A 194 18.73 10.70 -3.41
C ILE A 194 19.15 11.52 -4.63
N ILE A 195 19.41 10.87 -5.77
CA ILE A 195 19.83 11.54 -7.02
C ILE A 195 18.77 12.53 -7.49
N THR A 196 17.48 12.16 -7.42
CA THR A 196 16.38 13.03 -7.83
C THR A 196 16.22 14.23 -6.89
N ALA A 197 16.53 14.09 -5.60
CA ALA A 197 16.44 15.17 -4.62
C ALA A 197 17.65 16.12 -4.63
N MET A 198 18.80 15.66 -5.14
CA MET A 198 20.07 16.41 -5.09
C MET A 198 19.99 17.81 -5.71
N PRO A 199 19.43 18.01 -6.93
CA PRO A 199 19.40 19.35 -7.54
C PRO A 199 18.55 20.35 -6.75
N ALA A 200 17.42 19.90 -6.18
CA ALA A 200 16.58 20.76 -5.36
C ALA A 200 17.28 21.15 -4.05
N PHE A 201 18.01 20.22 -3.44
CA PHE A 201 18.81 20.49 -2.26
C PHE A 201 19.96 21.47 -2.54
N CYS A 202 20.66 21.31 -3.67
CA CYS A 202 21.69 22.27 -4.10
C CYS A 202 21.14 23.68 -4.25
N VAL A 203 20.00 23.85 -4.93
CA VAL A 203 19.36 25.18 -5.10
C VAL A 203 18.98 25.81 -3.75
N LEU A 204 18.45 25.01 -2.82
CA LEU A 204 18.15 25.46 -1.46
C LEU A 204 19.39 25.91 -0.68
N LEU A 205 20.49 25.16 -0.78
CA LEU A 205 21.75 25.51 -0.13
C LEU A 205 22.38 26.78 -0.72
N PHE A 206 22.46 26.87 -2.05
CA PHE A 206 23.01 28.05 -2.73
C PHE A 206 22.24 29.32 -2.38
N ARG A 207 20.93 29.22 -2.20
CA ARG A 207 20.12 30.36 -1.75
C ARG A 207 20.47 30.85 -0.35
N GLN A 208 20.88 29.97 0.56
CA GLN A 208 21.26 30.36 1.92
C GLN A 208 22.70 30.87 2.00
N LEU A 209 23.61 30.23 1.27
CA LEU A 209 25.05 30.52 1.32
C LEU A 209 25.44 31.72 0.44
N ALA A 210 24.79 31.88 -0.71
CA ALA A 210 25.15 32.89 -1.72
C ALA A 210 23.91 33.47 -2.42
N PRO A 211 23.05 34.23 -1.69
CA PRO A 211 21.80 34.75 -2.24
C PRO A 211 22.01 35.65 -3.47
N SER A 212 23.05 36.49 -3.45
CA SER A 212 23.38 37.43 -4.55
C SER A 212 23.75 36.74 -5.87
N TYR A 213 24.18 35.47 -5.84
CA TYR A 213 24.48 34.71 -7.07
C TYR A 213 23.22 34.25 -7.80
N LEU A 214 22.11 34.04 -7.08
CA LEU A 214 20.85 33.59 -7.67
C LEU A 214 19.93 34.74 -8.07
N GLU A 215 20.17 35.97 -7.61
CA GLU A 215 19.35 37.16 -7.93
C GLU A 215 19.11 37.36 -9.44
N PRO A 216 20.13 37.29 -10.33
CA PRO A 216 19.90 37.43 -11.78
C PRO A 216 18.99 36.34 -12.36
N LEU A 217 18.94 35.15 -11.74
CA LEU A 217 18.08 34.05 -12.16
C LEU A 217 16.60 34.29 -11.81
N TYR A 218 16.29 35.17 -10.86
CA TYR A 218 14.90 35.51 -10.50
C TYR A 218 14.33 36.68 -11.31
N HIS A 219 15.14 37.35 -12.14
CA HIS A 219 14.74 38.51 -12.93
C HIS A 219 14.89 38.28 -14.45
N GLY A 220 14.12 39.01 -15.26
CA GLY A 220 14.21 38.99 -16.72
C GLY A 220 14.17 37.58 -17.35
N ALA A 221 15.14 37.30 -18.23
CA ALA A 221 15.31 36.02 -18.92
C ALA A 221 15.66 34.85 -17.98
N GLY A 222 16.23 35.13 -16.79
CA GLY A 222 16.55 34.11 -15.79
C GLY A 222 15.34 33.32 -15.31
N ARG A 223 14.15 33.95 -15.30
CA ARG A 223 12.89 33.27 -14.92
C ARG A 223 12.53 32.13 -15.86
N ILE A 224 12.85 32.26 -17.15
CA ILE A 224 12.57 31.22 -18.16
C ILE A 224 13.48 30.02 -17.89
N VAL A 225 14.75 30.27 -17.57
CA VAL A 225 15.73 29.23 -17.20
C VAL A 225 15.29 28.51 -15.92
N MET A 226 14.87 29.25 -14.89
CA MET A 226 14.35 28.66 -13.65
C MET A 226 13.09 27.83 -13.87
N ALA A 227 12.17 28.29 -14.72
CA ALA A 227 10.97 27.53 -15.09
C ALA A 227 11.33 26.25 -15.86
N ALA A 228 12.30 26.29 -16.77
CA ALA A 228 12.78 25.14 -17.51
C ALA A 228 13.44 24.09 -16.59
N VAL A 229 14.30 24.53 -15.66
CA VAL A 229 14.93 23.64 -14.67
C VAL A 229 13.88 23.00 -13.76
N PHE A 230 12.91 23.77 -13.28
CA PHE A 230 11.82 23.23 -12.47
C PHE A 230 10.99 22.18 -13.22
N LEU A 231 10.69 22.44 -14.49
CA LEU A 231 9.96 21.49 -15.34
C LEU A 231 10.78 20.22 -15.59
N LEU A 232 12.09 20.34 -15.83
CA LEU A 232 13.01 19.20 -15.94
C LEU A 232 13.05 18.36 -14.65
N LEU A 233 13.02 18.98 -13.47
CA LEU A 233 12.95 18.26 -12.20
C LEU A 233 11.63 17.50 -12.03
N ILE A 234 10.50 18.08 -12.46
CA ILE A 234 9.21 17.38 -12.47
C ILE A 234 9.25 16.19 -13.41
N ILE A 235 9.81 16.36 -14.62
CA ILE A 235 9.97 15.26 -15.58
C ILE A 235 10.89 14.17 -15.01
N ALA A 236 12.02 14.54 -14.42
CA ALA A 236 12.97 13.60 -13.81
C ALA A 236 12.32 12.82 -12.66
N TRP A 237 11.54 13.49 -11.81
CA TRP A 237 10.78 12.84 -10.74
C TRP A 237 9.72 11.88 -11.29
N TRP A 238 8.98 12.29 -12.32
CA TRP A 238 7.98 11.44 -12.96
C TRP A 238 8.61 10.21 -13.64
N LEU A 239 9.74 10.39 -14.32
CA LEU A 239 10.48 9.31 -14.96
C LEU A 239 11.07 8.35 -13.92
N GLY A 240 11.62 8.87 -12.83
CA GLY A 240 12.13 8.09 -11.71
C GLY A 240 11.04 7.28 -11.01
N ASP A 241 9.86 7.87 -10.80
CA ASP A 241 8.69 7.16 -10.28
C ASP A 241 8.21 6.07 -11.25
N ARG A 242 8.16 6.35 -12.54
CA ARG A 242 7.73 5.37 -13.55
C ARG A 242 8.69 4.20 -13.66
N LEU A 243 10.00 4.47 -13.69
CA LEU A 243 11.05 3.45 -13.75
C LEU A 243 11.12 2.60 -12.47
N SER A 244 10.84 3.20 -11.31
CA SER A 244 10.82 2.48 -10.03
C SER A 244 9.53 1.69 -9.75
N ASP A 245 8.45 2.00 -10.48
CA ASP A 245 7.16 1.30 -10.48
C ASP A 245 7.01 0.32 -11.64
N VAL A 246 8.04 0.17 -12.51
CA VAL A 246 8.14 -0.99 -13.41
C VAL A 246 8.37 -2.20 -12.51
N ARG A 247 7.25 -2.84 -12.16
CA ARG A 247 7.18 -4.22 -11.70
C ARG A 247 7.84 -5.07 -12.79
N TYR A 248 8.96 -5.68 -12.45
CA TYR A 248 9.28 -7.00 -12.96
C TYR A 248 8.71 -8.01 -11.97
#